data_AF-A0A8H5GFY7-F1
#
_entry.id   AF-A0A8H5GFY7-F1
#
_cell.length_a   1.000
_cell.length_b   1.000
_cell.length_c   1.000
_cell.angle_alpha   90.00
_cell.angle_beta   90.00
_cell.angle_gamma   90.00
#
_symmetry.space_group_name_H-M   'P 1'
#
loop_
_entity.id
_entity.type
_entity.pdbx_description
1 polymer ?
#
loop_
_entity_poly.entity_id
_entity_poly.type
_entity_poly.pdbx_seq_one_letter_code
_entity_poly.pdbx_strand_id
1 'polypeptide(L)'
;MAPKHPHQDVILPMTDEYMQQIIRREKTYEFRRYRIASSVQRVWFYLNAPLSHIAYVCEMDPARTRNPGDEPLPEDGSGNKEFNERHKDMVRCDFAYRVRSVYRLVEPIKLAEMKARYGIKIAPRGMIYTPESIKKVVKWREQKCVWTDAGSEAHTSEQTSAKNGLKRARKGSPAGLANKRQRTGKPIILSRWSCYLY
;
A
#
# COMPACT_ATOMS: atom_id res chain seq x y z
N MET A 1 -32.81 8.87 3.61
CA MET A 1 -31.54 8.58 4.31
C MET A 1 -30.43 9.30 3.57
N ALA A 2 -29.58 10.09 4.24
CA ALA A 2 -28.45 10.75 3.59
C ALA A 2 -27.48 9.69 3.02
N PRO A 3 -26.86 9.93 1.85
CA PRO A 3 -25.92 8.97 1.27
C PRO A 3 -24.74 8.78 2.21
N LYS A 4 -24.51 7.52 2.60
CA LYS A 4 -23.37 7.14 3.45
C LYS A 4 -22.10 7.33 2.60
N HIS A 5 -21.22 8.26 3.01
CA HIS A 5 -19.97 8.45 2.28
C HIS A 5 -19.16 7.15 2.25
N PRO A 6 -18.56 6.79 1.10
CA PRO A 6 -17.79 5.57 1.00
C PRO A 6 -16.56 5.65 1.91
N HIS A 7 -16.24 4.54 2.58
CA HIS A 7 -15.07 4.48 3.45
C HIS A 7 -13.79 4.54 2.61
N GLN A 8 -12.90 5.49 2.94
CA GLN A 8 -11.64 5.71 2.23
C GLN A 8 -10.40 5.21 2.99
N ASP A 9 -10.56 4.84 4.26
CA ASP A 9 -9.46 4.51 5.15
C ASP A 9 -9.78 3.22 5.92
N VAL A 10 -8.79 2.35 6.02
CA VAL A 10 -8.86 1.13 6.84
C VAL A 10 -7.66 1.06 7.78
N ILE A 11 -7.82 0.34 8.89
CA ILE A 11 -6.70 -0.08 9.74
C ILE A 11 -6.41 -1.55 9.44
N LEU A 12 -5.13 -1.85 9.18
CA LEU A 12 -4.64 -3.22 8.99
C LEU A 12 -3.54 -3.52 10.02
N PRO A 13 -3.56 -4.71 10.65
CA PRO A 13 -2.45 -5.15 11.48
C PRO A 13 -1.26 -5.59 10.62
N MET A 14 -0.06 -5.34 11.14
CA MET A 14 1.22 -5.71 10.53
C MET A 14 2.28 -5.89 11.62
N THR A 15 3.30 -6.72 11.36
CA THR A 15 4.47 -6.82 12.25
C THR A 15 5.45 -5.68 11.95
N ASP A 16 6.31 -5.34 12.90
CA ASP A 16 7.30 -4.29 12.66
C ASP A 16 8.24 -4.66 11.51
N GLU A 17 8.66 -5.93 11.41
CA GLU A 17 9.59 -6.39 10.38
C GLU A 17 9.08 -6.12 8.96
N TYR A 18 7.80 -6.41 8.69
CA TYR A 18 7.19 -6.13 7.38
C TYR A 18 6.96 -4.63 7.14
N MET A 19 6.62 -3.86 8.19
CA MET A 19 6.53 -2.41 8.06
C MET A 19 7.88 -1.80 7.71
N GLN A 20 8.98 -2.26 8.31
CA GLN A 20 10.32 -1.78 8.00
C GLN A 20 10.71 -2.09 6.54
N GLN A 21 10.28 -3.22 5.97
CA GLN A 21 10.47 -3.50 4.54
C GLN A 21 9.74 -2.49 3.65
N ILE A 22 8.53 -2.06 4.03
CA ILE A 22 7.80 -1.00 3.30
C ILE A 22 8.55 0.33 3.43
N ILE A 23 9.03 0.68 4.62
CA ILE A 23 9.81 1.91 4.86
C ILE A 23 11.08 1.95 4.00
N ARG A 24 11.78 0.82 3.87
CA ARG A 24 12.97 0.68 3.02
C ARG A 24 12.66 0.54 1.53
N ARG A 25 11.38 0.51 1.14
CA ARG A 25 10.90 0.23 -0.22
C ARG A 25 11.31 -1.15 -0.75
N GLU A 26 11.64 -2.08 0.13
CA GLU A 26 11.91 -3.48 -0.20
C GLU A 26 10.61 -4.25 -0.48
N LYS A 27 9.54 -3.92 0.26
CA LYS A 27 8.18 -4.41 0.03
C LYS A 27 7.36 -3.29 -0.60
N THR A 28 7.11 -3.39 -1.90
CA THR A 28 6.44 -2.33 -2.66
C THR A 28 4.93 -2.55 -2.81
N TYR A 29 4.45 -3.77 -2.57
CA TYR A 29 3.04 -4.14 -2.54
C TYR A 29 2.64 -4.74 -1.20
N GLU A 30 1.44 -4.41 -0.73
CA GLU A 30 0.75 -5.16 0.31
C GLU A 30 -0.13 -6.24 -0.32
N PHE A 31 -0.02 -7.49 0.16
CA PHE A 31 -0.73 -8.63 -0.43
C PHE A 31 -1.83 -9.11 0.51
N ARG A 32 -3.04 -9.30 0.00
CA ARG A 32 -4.19 -9.73 0.79
C ARG A 32 -4.98 -10.83 0.11
N ARG A 33 -5.65 -11.63 0.95
CA ARG A 33 -6.55 -12.70 0.50
C ARG A 33 -7.93 -12.21 0.11
N TYR A 34 -8.36 -11.09 0.70
CA TYR A 34 -9.62 -10.45 0.40
C TYR A 34 -9.39 -9.16 -0.37
N ARG A 35 -10.41 -8.78 -1.13
CA ARG A 35 -10.46 -7.49 -1.79
C ARG A 35 -10.87 -6.42 -0.79
N ILE A 36 -10.04 -5.40 -0.63
CA ILE A 36 -10.39 -4.17 0.06
C ILE A 36 -11.31 -3.38 -0.87
N ALA A 37 -12.33 -2.72 -0.31
CA ALA A 37 -13.26 -1.91 -1.10
C ALA A 37 -12.49 -0.90 -1.97
N SER A 38 -12.88 -0.75 -3.24
CA SER A 38 -12.19 0.13 -4.20
C SER A 38 -12.23 1.62 -3.81
N SER A 39 -13.11 2.01 -2.89
CA SER A 39 -13.14 3.35 -2.34
C SER A 39 -12.02 3.63 -1.34
N VAL A 40 -11.38 2.60 -0.80
CA VAL A 40 -10.28 2.73 0.15
C VAL A 40 -9.03 3.17 -0.59
N GLN A 41 -8.44 4.25 -0.13
CA GLN A 41 -7.24 4.87 -0.69
C GLN A 41 -6.07 4.81 0.30
N ARG A 42 -6.35 4.59 1.58
CA ARG A 42 -5.38 4.69 2.66
C ARG A 42 -5.48 3.54 3.65
N VAL A 43 -4.32 3.06 4.06
CA VAL A 43 -4.17 2.06 5.10
C VAL A 43 -3.40 2.64 6.28
N TRP A 44 -4.02 2.55 7.46
CA TRP A 44 -3.43 2.88 8.75
C TRP A 44 -2.87 1.59 9.35
N PHE A 45 -1.56 1.46 9.47
CA PHE A 45 -0.95 0.23 9.94
C PHE A 45 -0.83 0.22 11.47
N TYR A 46 -1.53 -0.74 12.07
CA TYR A 46 -1.38 -1.13 13.47
C TYR A 46 -0.23 -2.11 13.59
N LEU A 47 0.81 -1.74 14.33
CA LEU A 47 1.92 -2.63 14.63
C LEU A 47 1.54 -3.57 15.77
N ASN A 48 1.72 -4.86 15.52
CA ASN A 48 1.44 -5.90 16.49
C ASN A 48 2.32 -5.77 17.76
N ALA A 49 2.04 -6.59 18.76
CA ALA A 49 2.91 -6.69 19.93
C ALA A 49 4.36 -6.96 19.51
N PRO A 50 5.36 -6.33 20.16
CA PRO A 50 5.26 -5.57 21.41
C PRO A 50 4.82 -4.09 21.26
N LEU A 51 4.72 -3.56 20.04
CA LEU A 51 4.50 -2.13 19.80
C LEU A 51 3.05 -1.69 20.08
N SER A 52 2.07 -2.46 19.62
CA SER A 52 0.64 -2.31 19.94
C SER A 52 0.06 -0.90 19.71
N HIS A 53 0.34 -0.30 18.56
CA HIS A 53 -0.13 1.03 18.21
C HIS A 53 -0.26 1.22 16.69
N ILE A 54 -1.08 2.18 16.27
CA ILE A 54 -1.06 2.67 14.89
C ILE A 54 0.10 3.66 14.76
N ALA A 55 1.03 3.40 13.84
CA ALA A 55 2.22 4.23 13.64
C ALA A 55 2.36 4.81 12.23
N TYR A 56 1.75 4.18 11.23
CA TYR A 56 1.97 4.55 9.83
C TYR A 56 0.66 4.68 9.09
N VAL A 57 0.62 5.62 8.14
CA VAL A 57 -0.45 5.78 7.17
C VAL A 57 0.17 5.69 5.79
N CYS A 58 -0.38 4.83 4.94
CA CYS A 58 0.09 4.61 3.59
C CYS A 58 -1.02 4.87 2.59
N GLU A 59 -0.74 5.65 1.54
CA GLU A 59 -1.61 5.68 0.37
C GLU A 59 -1.36 4.44 -0.49
N MET A 60 -2.42 3.89 -1.05
CA MET A 60 -2.36 2.68 -1.86
C MET A 60 -3.17 2.80 -3.14
N ASP A 61 -2.68 2.15 -4.19
CA ASP A 61 -3.45 1.97 -5.41
C ASP A 61 -4.62 0.99 -5.23
N PRO A 62 -5.62 1.03 -6.14
CA PRO A 62 -6.58 -0.05 -6.29
C PRO A 62 -5.91 -1.42 -6.47
N ALA A 63 -6.62 -2.48 -6.05
CA ALA A 63 -6.11 -3.84 -6.12
C ALA A 63 -5.70 -4.24 -7.55
N ARG A 64 -4.48 -4.75 -7.69
CA ARG A 64 -4.04 -5.57 -8.82
C ARG A 64 -4.36 -7.03 -8.51
N THR A 65 -4.82 -7.77 -9.53
CA THR A 65 -5.21 -9.17 -9.42
C THR A 65 -4.28 -10.06 -10.24
N ARG A 66 -4.45 -11.38 -10.14
CA ARG A 66 -3.72 -12.40 -10.90
C ARG A 66 -4.60 -13.06 -11.96
N ASN A 67 -5.69 -12.43 -12.37
CA ASN A 67 -6.63 -13.04 -13.29
C ASN A 67 -5.97 -13.14 -14.68
N PRO A 68 -6.38 -14.13 -15.51
CA PRO A 68 -5.92 -14.19 -16.89
C PRO A 68 -6.21 -12.86 -17.61
N GLY A 69 -5.18 -12.27 -18.23
CA GLY A 69 -5.26 -10.98 -18.91
C GLY A 69 -4.85 -9.77 -18.07
N ASP A 70 -4.70 -9.92 -16.75
CA ASP A 70 -4.10 -8.88 -15.93
C ASP A 70 -2.59 -8.78 -16.21
N GLU A 71 -2.10 -7.55 -16.33
CA GLU A 71 -0.67 -7.29 -16.42
C GLU A 71 0.06 -7.68 -15.12
N PRO A 72 1.24 -8.32 -15.21
CA PRO A 72 2.03 -8.70 -14.04
C PRO A 72 2.48 -7.47 -13.25
N LEU A 73 2.76 -7.66 -11.96
CA LEU A 73 3.37 -6.63 -11.13
C LEU A 73 4.82 -6.37 -11.58
N PRO A 74 5.32 -5.13 -11.50
CA PRO A 74 6.75 -4.86 -11.60
C PRO A 74 7.52 -5.69 -10.57
N GLU A 75 8.60 -6.35 -10.95
CA GLU A 75 9.45 -7.14 -10.03
C GLU A 75 10.43 -6.26 -9.24
N ASP A 76 9.98 -5.08 -8.83
CA ASP A 76 10.76 -4.06 -8.10
C ASP A 76 10.68 -4.20 -6.57
N GLY A 77 10.01 -5.24 -6.09
CA GLY A 77 9.77 -5.46 -4.67
C GLY A 77 9.60 -6.93 -4.32
N SER A 78 9.77 -7.19 -3.04
CA SER A 78 9.79 -8.52 -2.47
C SER A 78 8.38 -9.14 -2.48
N GLY A 79 8.25 -10.36 -3.00
CA GLY A 79 6.97 -11.05 -3.18
C GLY A 79 6.30 -10.79 -4.54
N ASN A 80 6.75 -9.81 -5.33
CA ASN A 80 6.09 -9.45 -6.59
C ASN A 80 6.25 -10.56 -7.64
N LYS A 81 7.47 -11.11 -7.75
CA LYS A 81 7.74 -12.25 -8.64
C LYS A 81 6.94 -13.48 -8.22
N GLU A 82 6.94 -13.80 -6.93
CA GLU A 82 6.19 -14.93 -6.37
C GLU A 82 4.69 -14.78 -6.59
N PHE A 83 4.17 -13.55 -6.50
CA PHE A 83 2.79 -13.22 -6.81
C PHE A 83 2.48 -13.49 -8.29
N ASN A 84 3.32 -12.98 -9.20
CA ASN A 84 3.19 -13.17 -10.66
C ASN A 84 3.23 -14.66 -11.05
N GLU A 85 4.16 -15.42 -10.47
CA GLU A 85 4.36 -16.85 -10.73
C GLU A 85 3.36 -17.76 -10.01
N ARG A 86 2.42 -17.19 -9.23
CA ARG A 86 1.46 -17.95 -8.40
C ARG A 86 2.16 -18.95 -7.47
N HIS A 87 3.27 -18.53 -6.88
CA HIS A 87 4.08 -19.37 -5.98
C HIS A 87 3.24 -19.94 -4.84
N LYS A 88 3.58 -21.15 -4.38
CA LYS A 88 2.84 -21.87 -3.33
C LYS A 88 2.71 -21.09 -2.01
N ASP A 89 3.68 -20.23 -1.69
CA ASP A 89 3.66 -19.40 -0.49
C ASP A 89 2.71 -18.19 -0.63
N MET A 90 2.33 -17.84 -1.86
CA MET A 90 1.34 -16.81 -2.19
C MET A 90 -0.06 -17.41 -2.44
N VAL A 91 -0.27 -18.68 -2.07
CA VAL A 91 -1.56 -19.34 -2.17
C VAL A 91 -2.55 -18.58 -1.30
N ARG A 92 -3.62 -18.10 -1.95
CA ARG A 92 -4.68 -17.22 -1.43
C ARG A 92 -4.36 -15.73 -1.36
N CYS A 93 -3.19 -15.23 -1.74
CA CYS A 93 -2.96 -13.78 -1.79
C CYS A 93 -3.31 -13.27 -3.20
N ASP A 94 -4.61 -13.04 -3.45
CA ASP A 94 -5.14 -12.75 -4.79
C ASP A 94 -5.17 -11.26 -5.14
N PHE A 95 -4.91 -10.39 -4.17
CA PHE A 95 -4.95 -8.95 -4.33
C PHE A 95 -3.64 -8.32 -3.86
N ALA A 96 -3.06 -7.46 -4.71
CA ALA A 96 -1.86 -6.69 -4.42
C ALA A 96 -2.16 -5.19 -4.48
N TYR A 97 -1.73 -4.44 -3.47
CA TYR A 97 -1.96 -3.00 -3.34
C TYR A 97 -0.61 -2.29 -3.35
N ARG A 98 -0.34 -1.48 -4.38
CA ARG A 98 0.92 -0.74 -4.49
C ARG A 98 0.95 0.32 -3.40
N VAL A 99 2.02 0.36 -2.61
CA VAL A 99 2.25 1.46 -1.65
C VAL A 99 2.79 2.67 -2.41
N ARG A 100 2.13 3.82 -2.27
CA ARG A 100 2.47 5.07 -2.96
C ARG A 100 3.18 6.09 -2.10
N SER A 101 2.85 6.11 -0.81
CA SER A 101 3.47 7.00 0.15
C SER A 101 3.41 6.39 1.53
N VAL A 102 4.34 6.79 2.41
CA VAL A 102 4.38 6.34 3.80
C VAL A 102 4.59 7.55 4.69
N TYR A 103 3.65 7.74 5.60
CA TYR A 103 3.68 8.77 6.63
C TYR A 103 3.75 8.10 7.99
N ARG A 104 4.70 8.55 8.81
CA ARG A 104 4.82 8.13 10.21
C ARG A 104 4.12 9.14 11.10
N LEU A 105 3.20 8.66 11.93
CA LEU A 105 2.55 9.49 12.94
C LEU A 105 3.61 10.03 13.92
N VAL A 106 3.55 11.33 14.20
CA VAL A 106 4.42 11.95 15.22
C VAL A 106 4.12 11.34 16.59
N GLU A 107 2.83 11.19 16.88
CA GLU A 107 2.34 10.50 18.08
C GLU A 107 1.58 9.23 17.66
N PRO A 108 2.13 8.03 17.91
CA PRO A 108 1.43 6.78 17.61
C PRO A 108 0.19 6.59 18.47
N ILE A 109 -0.90 6.11 17.86
CA ILE A 109 -2.17 5.86 18.54
C ILE A 109 -2.09 4.50 19.24
N LYS A 110 -1.88 4.50 20.56
CA LYS A 110 -1.74 3.28 21.36
C LYS A 110 -3.06 2.52 21.50
N LEU A 111 -2.99 1.20 21.70
CA LEU A 111 -4.18 0.37 21.91
C LEU A 111 -5.08 0.87 23.06
N ALA A 112 -4.50 1.37 24.17
CA ALA A 112 -5.27 1.92 25.28
C ALA A 112 -6.12 3.13 24.85
N GLU A 113 -5.55 4.01 24.02
CA GLU A 113 -6.22 5.16 23.46
C GLU A 113 -7.28 4.77 22.42
N MET A 114 -6.99 3.77 21.57
CA MET A 114 -7.96 3.21 20.61
C MET A 114 -9.23 2.73 21.32
N LYS A 115 -9.07 2.07 22.48
CA LYS A 115 -10.19 1.60 23.32
C LYS A 115 -10.95 2.76 23.95
N ALA A 116 -10.23 3.72 24.55
CA ALA A 116 -10.84 4.80 25.33
C ALA A 116 -11.54 5.86 24.46
N ARG A 117 -10.96 6.20 23.29
CA ARG A 117 -11.39 7.38 22.50
C ARG A 117 -12.02 7.04 21.16
N TYR A 118 -11.67 5.92 20.57
CA TYR A 118 -11.99 5.63 19.17
C TYR A 118 -12.91 4.41 18.96
N GLY A 119 -13.40 3.81 20.05
CA GLY A 119 -14.36 2.71 20.00
C GLY A 119 -13.80 1.38 19.51
N ILE A 120 -12.47 1.26 19.34
CA ILE A 120 -11.81 0.03 18.92
C ILE A 120 -11.47 -0.78 20.18
N LYS A 121 -12.37 -1.72 20.53
CA LYS A 121 -12.35 -2.45 21.81
C LYS A 121 -11.19 -3.43 21.98
N ILE A 122 -10.67 -3.98 20.88
CA ILE A 122 -9.59 -4.97 20.88
C ILE A 122 -8.54 -4.59 19.83
N ALA A 123 -7.33 -5.13 19.96
CA ALA A 123 -6.31 -4.98 18.93
C ALA A 123 -6.88 -5.43 17.57
N PRO A 124 -6.68 -4.65 16.48
CA PRO A 124 -7.09 -5.07 15.15
C PRO A 124 -6.51 -6.46 14.84
N ARG A 125 -7.40 -7.41 14.57
CA ARG A 125 -7.00 -8.74 14.11
C ARG A 125 -7.07 -8.80 12.59
N GLY A 126 -8.17 -8.35 11.99
CA GLY A 126 -8.30 -8.18 10.54
C GLY A 126 -8.53 -6.72 10.14
N MET A 127 -9.03 -6.51 8.93
CA MET A 127 -9.39 -5.18 8.43
C MET A 127 -10.53 -4.58 9.23
N ILE A 128 -10.37 -3.33 9.64
CA ILE A 128 -11.44 -2.49 10.17
C ILE A 128 -11.45 -1.16 9.40
N TYR A 129 -12.62 -0.57 9.19
CA TYR A 129 -12.69 0.80 8.67
C TYR A 129 -12.20 1.77 9.73
N THR A 130 -11.35 2.72 9.34
CA THR A 130 -10.82 3.72 10.28
C THR A 130 -11.98 4.58 10.80
N PRO A 131 -12.17 4.66 12.13
CA PRO A 131 -13.19 5.54 12.71
C PRO A 131 -13.02 6.99 12.29
N GLU A 132 -14.14 7.68 12.06
CA GLU A 132 -14.12 9.10 11.69
C GLU A 132 -13.45 9.98 12.76
N SER A 133 -13.55 9.58 14.02
CA SER A 133 -12.90 10.25 15.14
C SER A 133 -11.37 10.26 15.06
N ILE A 134 -10.75 9.22 14.50
CA ILE A 134 -9.30 9.21 14.23
C ILE A 134 -8.98 10.19 13.11
N LYS A 135 -9.71 10.13 11.98
CA LYS A 135 -9.44 10.98 10.81
C LYS A 135 -9.63 12.47 11.08
N LYS A 136 -10.58 12.83 11.95
CA LYS A 136 -10.81 14.23 12.37
C LYS A 136 -9.67 14.82 13.18
N VAL A 137 -9.04 14.00 14.02
CA VAL A 137 -7.98 14.46 14.94
C VAL A 137 -6.60 14.35 14.26
N VAL A 138 -6.37 13.27 13.51
CA VAL A 138 -5.07 12.99 12.91
C VAL A 138 -5.09 13.38 11.44
N LYS A 139 -4.56 14.56 11.16
CA LYS A 139 -4.29 15.01 9.80
C LYS A 139 -3.04 14.33 9.28
N TRP A 140 -3.23 13.20 8.60
CA TRP A 140 -2.13 12.31 8.20
C TRP A 140 -1.11 12.97 7.24
N ARG A 141 -1.54 13.92 6.38
CA ARG A 141 -0.62 14.66 5.48
C ARG A 141 0.33 15.61 6.23
N GLU A 142 -0.03 16.04 7.43
CA GLU A 142 0.80 16.91 8.27
C GLU A 142 1.80 16.10 9.14
N GLN A 143 1.80 14.76 9.00
CA GLN A 143 2.69 13.87 9.74
C GLN A 143 4.05 13.75 9.05
N LYS A 144 4.99 13.03 9.67
CA LYS A 144 6.33 12.85 9.11
C LYS A 144 6.27 11.99 7.85
N CYS A 145 6.42 12.61 6.68
CA CYS A 145 6.61 11.88 5.43
C CYS A 145 7.93 11.10 5.48
N VAL A 146 7.86 9.79 5.30
CA VAL A 146 9.03 8.90 5.23
C VAL A 146 9.53 8.85 3.79
N TRP A 147 8.60 8.63 2.85
CA TRP A 147 8.82 8.74 1.42
C TRP A 147 7.48 8.85 0.70
N THR A 148 7.53 9.37 -0.53
CA THR A 148 6.39 9.41 -1.45
C THR A 148 6.86 9.17 -2.88
N ASP A 149 6.01 8.56 -3.70
CA ASP A 149 6.23 8.48 -5.14
C ASP A 149 5.96 9.85 -5.77
N ALA A 150 6.84 10.30 -6.68
CA ALA A 150 6.80 11.62 -7.31
C ALA A 150 5.50 11.92 -8.12
N GLY A 151 4.61 10.94 -8.28
CA GLY A 151 3.32 11.10 -8.97
C GLY A 151 2.09 11.21 -8.05
N SER A 152 2.26 11.17 -6.73
CA SER A 152 1.14 11.13 -5.77
C SER A 152 0.61 12.52 -5.33
N GLU A 153 1.33 13.59 -5.65
CA GLU A 153 0.95 14.97 -5.27
C GLU A 153 -0.14 15.59 -6.16
N ALA A 154 -0.49 14.97 -7.29
CA ALA A 154 -1.33 15.58 -8.33
C ALA A 154 -2.85 15.40 -8.19
N HIS A 155 -3.37 14.83 -7.10
CA HIS A 155 -4.82 14.63 -6.91
C HIS A 155 -5.45 15.58 -5.88
N THR A 156 -5.07 16.86 -5.85
CA THR A 156 -5.91 17.91 -5.24
C THR A 156 -5.62 19.27 -5.85
N SER A 157 -6.07 19.51 -7.08
CA SER A 157 -6.56 20.83 -7.55
C SER A 157 -6.96 20.76 -9.03
N GLU A 158 -8.00 21.52 -9.38
CA GLU A 158 -8.40 21.94 -10.74
C GLU A 158 -9.25 21.00 -11.60
N GLN A 159 -10.58 21.16 -11.45
CA GLN A 159 -11.48 21.19 -12.59
C GLN A 159 -12.18 22.56 -12.63
N THR A 160 -11.54 23.52 -13.30
CA THR A 160 -12.26 24.57 -14.05
C THR A 160 -11.58 24.79 -15.40
N SER A 161 -12.39 24.62 -16.46
CA SER A 161 -12.33 25.25 -17.78
C SER A 161 -11.10 25.13 -18.71
N ALA A 162 -11.28 24.24 -19.70
CA ALA A 162 -11.28 24.51 -21.15
C ALA A 162 -10.07 25.11 -21.90
N LYS A 163 -9.62 24.29 -22.89
CA LYS A 163 -9.38 24.58 -24.32
C LYS A 163 -8.19 25.48 -24.75
N ASN A 164 -7.21 24.83 -25.39
CA ASN A 164 -6.70 25.01 -26.78
C ASN A 164 -5.35 24.26 -26.83
N GLY A 165 -5.05 23.27 -27.68
CA GLY A 165 -5.20 23.22 -29.13
C GLY A 165 -3.91 23.71 -29.80
N LEU A 166 -2.96 22.82 -30.16
CA LEU A 166 -2.41 22.67 -31.52
C LEU A 166 -1.26 21.62 -31.60
N LYS A 167 -1.22 20.94 -32.75
CA LYS A 167 -0.38 19.82 -33.19
C LYS A 167 1.08 20.22 -33.52
N ARG A 168 2.03 19.28 -33.40
CA ARG A 168 2.87 18.82 -34.54
C ARG A 168 3.73 17.58 -34.22
N ALA A 169 3.97 16.79 -35.25
CA ALA A 169 4.65 15.50 -35.28
C ALA A 169 6.15 15.61 -35.59
N ARG A 170 6.95 14.57 -35.28
CA ARG A 170 7.74 13.81 -36.28
C ARG A 170 8.54 12.63 -35.69
N LYS A 171 8.62 11.60 -36.54
CA LYS A 171 9.28 10.28 -36.55
C LYS A 171 10.77 10.23 -36.14
N GLY A 172 11.20 9.05 -35.65
CA GLY A 172 12.59 8.58 -35.77
C GLY A 172 12.95 7.40 -34.84
N SER A 173 12.96 6.17 -35.38
CA SER A 173 13.74 5.00 -34.92
C SER A 173 14.77 4.70 -36.04
N PRO A 174 15.89 3.96 -35.87
CA PRO A 174 15.95 2.71 -35.09
C PRO A 174 17.32 2.30 -34.45
N ALA A 175 17.26 1.14 -33.78
CA ALA A 175 18.27 0.08 -33.68
C ALA A 175 19.47 0.20 -32.72
N GLY A 176 19.69 -0.86 -31.93
CA GLY A 176 21.03 -1.45 -31.79
C GLY A 176 21.48 -1.93 -30.40
N LEU A 177 21.56 -3.26 -30.27
CA LEU A 177 22.54 -4.08 -29.53
C LEU A 177 22.31 -4.56 -28.08
N ALA A 178 22.52 -5.87 -27.98
CA ALA A 178 22.72 -6.76 -26.83
C ALA A 178 23.92 -6.34 -25.94
N ASN A 179 24.17 -6.85 -24.73
CA ASN A 179 24.23 -8.25 -24.31
C ASN A 179 24.61 -8.35 -22.80
N LYS A 180 24.52 -9.58 -22.28
CA LYS A 180 25.23 -10.19 -21.14
C LYS A 180 24.73 -10.00 -19.70
N ARG A 181 24.08 -11.10 -19.27
CA ARG A 181 24.01 -11.67 -17.93
C ARG A 181 25.39 -11.77 -17.26
N GLN A 182 25.45 -11.41 -15.99
CA GLN A 182 26.34 -12.05 -15.00
C GLN A 182 25.53 -12.33 -13.73
N ARG A 183 25.42 -13.62 -13.39
CA ARG A 183 24.86 -14.15 -12.15
C ARG A 183 25.98 -14.19 -11.11
N THR A 184 25.80 -13.54 -9.98
CA THR A 184 26.57 -13.84 -8.76
C THR A 184 25.57 -14.06 -7.64
N GLY A 185 25.53 -15.31 -7.16
CA GLY A 185 24.62 -15.77 -6.13
C GLY A 185 24.87 -15.07 -4.79
N LYS A 186 23.78 -14.68 -4.14
CA LYS A 186 23.72 -14.41 -2.71
C LYS A 186 22.64 -15.32 -2.11
N PRO A 187 22.83 -15.78 -0.87
CA PRO A 187 22.03 -16.85 -0.29
C PRO A 187 20.58 -16.40 -0.14
N ILE A 188 19.67 -17.25 -0.64
CA ILE A 188 18.23 -17.08 -0.50
C ILE A 188 17.90 -17.34 0.96
N ILE A 189 17.75 -16.28 1.74
CA ILE A 189 17.03 -16.33 3.01
C ILE A 189 15.59 -16.66 2.64
N LEU A 190 15.13 -17.89 2.95
CA LEU A 190 13.74 -18.31 2.80
C LEU A 190 12.87 -17.43 3.73
N SER A 191 12.48 -16.25 3.25
CA SER A 191 11.46 -15.43 3.89
C SER A 191 10.11 -16.09 3.63
N ARG A 192 9.59 -16.80 4.62
CA ARG A 192 8.24 -17.37 4.60
C ARG A 192 7.25 -16.20 4.55
N TRP A 193 6.78 -15.86 3.35
CA TRP A 193 5.76 -14.85 3.08
C TRP A 193 4.44 -15.29 3.70
N SER A 194 4.27 -15.02 4.98
CA SER A 194 3.04 -15.39 5.65
C SER A 194 2.01 -14.30 5.37
N CYS A 195 1.17 -14.53 4.36
CA CYS A 195 -0.18 -13.95 4.32
C CYS A 195 -0.95 -14.53 5.51
N TYR A 196 -0.65 -14.07 6.73
CA TYR A 196 -1.32 -14.49 7.94
C TYR A 196 -2.80 -14.16 7.80
N LEU A 197 -3.63 -15.19 8.07
CA LEU A 197 -5.07 -15.07 8.23
C LEU A 197 -5.34 -14.02 9.28
N TYR A 198 -6.16 -13.02 8.94
CA TYR A 198 -7.26 -12.53 9.77
C TYR A 198 -8.28 -11.77 8.92
#